data_AF-A0A412YZ07-F1
#
_entry.id   AF-A0A412YZ07-F1
#
_cell.length_a   1.000
_cell.length_b   1.000
_cell.length_c   1.000
_cell.angle_alpha   90.00
_cell.angle_beta   90.00
_cell.angle_gamma   90.00
#
_symmetry.space_group_name_H-M   'P 1'
#
loop_
_entity.id
_entity.type
_entity.pdbx_description
1 polymer ?
#
loop_
_entity_poly.entity_id
_entity_poly.type
_entity_poly.pdbx_seq_one_letter_code
_entity_poly.pdbx_strand_id
1 'polypeptide(L)'
;MPVGRFLSGSNLEAFEVLMQEGNPCLPDRKRQEMAISCFFCRDTKISGYQKMVKELRFRIPDSQFIERVEETKSCMDGPVYRNREHEERYRGLMGHRQILALDQKASYACALYLLAADGYLWDKARDAITMSQVIFPDIQLGGINVKGYILFHLAKDLYYRTGCVKVSDLTDRSLVDQGLFAVLLTGCLLREHGLRRMEQVGMV
;
A
#
# COMPACT_ATOMS: atom_id res chain seq x y z
N MET A 1 -21.52 16.88 19.46
CA MET A 1 -20.33 16.87 20.34
C MET A 1 -19.13 17.17 19.47
N PRO A 2 -18.27 18.16 19.79
CA PRO A 2 -17.04 18.33 19.05
C PRO A 2 -16.15 17.11 19.31
N VAL A 3 -15.72 16.43 18.25
CA VAL A 3 -14.75 15.33 18.33
C VAL A 3 -13.44 15.93 18.82
N GLY A 4 -12.92 15.44 19.94
CA GLY A 4 -11.67 15.93 20.53
C GLY A 4 -10.51 15.84 19.53
N ARG A 5 -9.61 16.83 19.55
CA ARG A 5 -8.33 16.80 18.82
C ARG A 5 -7.30 16.06 19.66
N PHE A 6 -7.17 14.76 19.44
CA PHE A 6 -6.27 13.84 20.13
C PHE A 6 -4.81 13.97 19.73
N LEU A 7 -4.47 14.59 18.58
CA LEU A 7 -3.11 14.73 18.04
C LEU A 7 -2.61 16.18 17.99
N SER A 8 -3.33 17.10 18.63
CA SER A 8 -3.01 18.53 18.76
C SER A 8 -1.57 18.76 19.24
N GLY A 9 -0.76 19.47 18.44
CA GLY A 9 0.63 19.81 18.78
C GLY A 9 1.69 18.81 18.34
N SER A 10 1.32 17.81 17.53
CA SER A 10 2.25 16.84 16.93
C SER A 10 2.37 17.03 15.41
N ASN A 11 3.41 16.45 14.79
CA ASN A 11 3.53 16.38 13.32
C ASN A 11 2.41 15.53 12.65
N LEU A 12 1.54 14.92 13.45
CA LEU A 12 0.41 14.11 13.01
C LEU A 12 -0.93 14.85 13.07
N GLU A 13 -0.95 16.11 13.55
CA GLU A 13 -2.17 16.92 13.63
C GLU A 13 -2.84 17.10 12.25
N ALA A 14 -2.06 17.18 11.17
CA ALA A 14 -2.58 17.23 9.81
C ALA A 14 -3.42 15.98 9.47
N PHE A 15 -3.03 14.80 9.93
CA PHE A 15 -3.79 13.56 9.69
C PHE A 15 -5.11 13.52 10.45
N GLU A 16 -5.20 14.18 11.60
CA GLU A 16 -6.41 14.21 12.41
C GLU A 16 -7.57 14.92 11.69
N VAL A 17 -7.27 16.03 11.01
CA VAL A 17 -8.24 16.75 10.16
C VAL A 17 -8.63 15.90 8.95
N LEU A 18 -7.65 15.27 8.30
CA LEU A 18 -7.87 14.39 7.14
C LEU A 18 -8.77 13.19 7.48
N MET A 19 -8.56 12.56 8.64
CA MET A 19 -9.33 11.42 9.12
C MET A 19 -10.79 11.78 9.48
N GLN A 20 -11.07 13.05 9.80
CA GLN A 20 -12.42 13.54 10.11
C GLN A 20 -13.20 13.98 8.86
N GLU A 21 -12.53 14.50 7.83
CA GLU A 21 -13.15 15.00 6.60
C GLU A 21 -13.44 13.90 5.55
N GLY A 22 -13.03 12.67 5.81
CA GLY A 22 -13.41 11.50 5.03
C GLY A 22 -12.83 11.40 3.62
N ASN A 23 -12.11 12.41 3.11
CA ASN A 23 -11.41 12.30 1.82
C ASN A 23 -10.39 13.39 1.38
N PRO A 24 -9.51 13.98 2.20
CA PRO A 24 -8.41 14.75 1.62
C PRO A 24 -7.15 13.86 1.51
N CYS A 25 -6.41 14.01 0.40
CA CYS A 25 -5.18 13.24 0.14
C CYS A 25 -4.13 13.49 1.24
N LEU A 26 -3.07 12.66 1.29
CA LEU A 26 -1.96 12.88 2.22
C LEU A 26 -1.44 14.33 2.07
N PRO A 27 -1.09 15.01 3.17
CA PRO A 27 -0.84 16.45 3.13
C PRO A 27 0.36 16.76 2.24
N ASP A 28 0.16 17.63 1.24
CA ASP A 28 1.17 18.04 0.26
C ASP A 28 2.36 18.71 0.96
N ARG A 29 3.53 18.05 0.97
CA ARG A 29 4.76 18.63 1.54
C ARG A 29 5.52 19.30 0.39
N LYS A 30 5.90 20.57 0.54
CA LYS A 30 6.46 21.37 -0.56
C LYS A 30 7.72 20.75 -1.23
N ARG A 31 7.78 20.95 -2.55
CA ARG A 31 8.83 20.68 -3.58
C ARG A 31 8.81 19.29 -4.24
N GLN A 32 8.34 19.26 -5.49
CA GLN A 32 8.66 18.27 -6.53
C GLN A 32 8.45 16.82 -6.09
N GLU A 33 7.33 16.57 -5.41
CA GLU A 33 7.03 15.26 -4.84
C GLU A 33 6.62 14.27 -5.92
N MET A 34 7.41 13.21 -6.07
CA MET A 34 7.16 12.17 -7.04
C MET A 34 6.06 11.24 -6.53
N ALA A 35 4.95 11.13 -7.25
CA ALA A 35 3.87 10.22 -6.90
C ALA A 35 4.30 8.76 -7.08
N ILE A 36 4.03 7.92 -6.09
CA ILE A 36 4.39 6.49 -6.12
C ILE A 36 3.72 5.77 -7.28
N SER A 37 2.44 6.06 -7.55
CA SER A 37 1.68 5.43 -8.64
C SER A 37 2.26 5.69 -10.04
N CYS A 38 3.08 6.72 -10.24
CA CYS A 38 3.81 6.95 -11.49
C CYS A 38 4.90 5.91 -11.76
N PHE A 39 5.39 5.23 -10.72
CA PHE A 39 6.48 4.26 -10.83
C PHE A 39 6.03 2.80 -10.76
N PHE A 40 4.81 2.48 -10.37
CA PHE A 40 4.38 1.08 -10.23
C PHE A 40 3.18 0.80 -11.12
N CYS A 41 3.41 0.79 -12.44
CA CYS A 41 2.30 0.80 -13.40
C CYS A 41 2.59 0.12 -14.74
N ARG A 42 3.76 -0.53 -14.87
CA ARG A 42 4.23 -1.18 -16.10
C ARG A 42 4.13 -2.69 -15.95
N ASP A 43 3.58 -3.37 -16.95
CA ASP A 43 3.72 -4.83 -17.06
C ASP A 43 5.14 -5.14 -17.55
N THR A 44 6.10 -5.10 -16.62
CA THR A 44 7.47 -5.47 -16.91
C THR A 44 7.58 -6.99 -16.94
N LYS A 45 8.55 -7.56 -17.67
CA LYS A 45 8.83 -9.02 -17.70
C LYS A 45 10.11 -9.40 -16.94
N ILE A 46 10.38 -8.72 -15.83
CA ILE A 46 11.57 -8.96 -15.00
C ILE A 46 11.36 -10.12 -14.04
N SER A 47 12.35 -11.00 -13.95
CA SER A 47 12.39 -12.15 -13.03
C SER A 47 13.39 -11.93 -11.88
N GLY A 48 12.93 -12.20 -10.66
CA GLY A 48 13.73 -12.17 -9.44
C GLY A 48 13.76 -10.81 -8.75
N TYR A 49 13.55 -10.81 -7.43
CA TYR A 49 13.48 -9.62 -6.59
C TYR A 49 14.70 -8.70 -6.75
N GLN A 50 15.91 -9.25 -6.80
CA GLN A 50 17.13 -8.45 -6.96
C GLN A 50 17.15 -7.64 -8.27
N LYS A 51 16.53 -8.15 -9.35
CA LYS A 51 16.42 -7.39 -10.60
C LYS A 51 15.36 -6.30 -10.50
N MET A 52 14.24 -6.57 -9.81
CA MET A 52 13.21 -5.56 -9.53
C MET A 52 13.80 -4.39 -8.74
N VAL A 53 14.55 -4.66 -7.66
CA VAL A 53 15.22 -3.62 -6.85
C VAL A 53 16.22 -2.81 -7.67
N LYS A 54 17.03 -3.46 -8.52
CA LYS A 54 17.96 -2.76 -9.42
C LYS A 54 17.23 -1.82 -10.38
N GLU A 55 16.07 -2.23 -10.88
CA GLU A 55 15.25 -1.39 -11.76
C GLU A 55 14.68 -0.18 -11.00
N LEU A 56 14.17 -0.40 -9.77
CA LEU A 56 13.66 0.69 -8.93
C LEU A 56 14.71 1.76 -8.67
N ARG A 57 15.96 1.36 -8.42
CA ARG A 57 17.10 2.28 -8.23
C ARG A 57 17.35 3.20 -9.42
N PHE A 58 17.10 2.73 -10.64
CA PHE A 58 17.24 3.57 -11.84
C PHE A 58 16.04 4.52 -12.03
N ARG A 59 14.86 4.11 -11.57
CA ARG A 59 13.59 4.79 -11.88
C ARG A 59 13.17 5.80 -10.84
N ILE A 60 13.45 5.54 -9.57
CA ILE A 60 13.11 6.39 -8.44
C ILE A 60 14.43 6.94 -7.90
N PRO A 61 14.89 8.11 -8.37
CA PRO A 61 16.15 8.72 -7.94
C PRO A 61 16.03 9.38 -6.56
N ASP A 62 15.43 8.68 -5.59
CA ASP A 62 15.31 9.10 -4.20
C ASP A 62 16.18 8.20 -3.31
N SER A 63 17.22 8.79 -2.72
CA SER A 63 18.20 8.02 -1.94
C SER A 63 17.60 7.41 -0.68
N GLN A 64 16.65 8.09 -0.03
CA GLN A 64 16.01 7.59 1.19
C GLN A 64 15.11 6.40 0.87
N PHE A 65 14.39 6.46 -0.26
CA PHE A 65 13.57 5.34 -0.71
C PHE A 65 14.42 4.12 -1.03
N ILE A 66 15.52 4.29 -1.76
CA ILE A 66 16.42 3.18 -2.11
C ILE A 66 17.11 2.59 -0.88
N GLU A 67 17.55 3.42 0.08
CA GLU A 67 18.08 2.95 1.35
C GLU A 67 17.07 2.01 2.04
N ARG A 68 15.80 2.43 2.13
CA ARG A 68 14.75 1.62 2.75
C ARG A 68 14.47 0.32 1.99
N VAL A 69 14.46 0.33 0.65
CA VAL A 69 14.33 -0.88 -0.17
C VAL A 69 15.48 -1.85 0.09
N GLU A 70 16.70 -1.34 0.22
CA GLU A 70 17.88 -2.16 0.52
C GLU A 70 17.83 -2.76 1.93
N GLU A 71 17.36 -2.00 2.93
CA GLU A 71 17.10 -2.50 4.29
C GLU A 71 16.07 -3.63 4.30
N THR A 72 15.08 -3.62 3.39
CA THR A 72 14.05 -4.66 3.31
C THR A 72 14.63 -6.02 2.88
N LYS A 73 15.80 -6.07 2.24
CA LYS A 73 16.43 -7.35 1.82
C LYS A 73 16.65 -8.31 2.99
N SER A 74 16.93 -7.77 4.18
CA SER A 74 17.20 -8.58 5.37
C SER A 74 15.95 -9.28 5.93
N CYS A 75 14.74 -8.84 5.58
CA CYS A 75 13.48 -9.34 6.12
C CYS A 75 12.59 -10.07 5.09
N MET A 76 13.10 -10.36 3.89
CA MET A 76 12.33 -10.90 2.77
C MET A 76 12.76 -12.31 2.35
N ASP A 77 12.94 -13.21 3.33
CA ASP A 77 13.26 -14.63 3.08
C ASP A 77 11.98 -15.49 2.91
N GLY A 78 10.88 -14.86 2.49
CA GLY A 78 9.56 -15.46 2.31
C GLY A 78 8.47 -14.42 2.07
N PRO A 79 7.20 -14.85 2.06
CA PRO A 79 6.07 -13.96 1.84
C PRO A 79 6.03 -12.83 2.85
N VAL A 80 5.82 -11.60 2.36
CA VAL A 80 5.78 -10.42 3.22
C VAL A 80 4.34 -10.18 3.62
N TYR A 81 4.06 -10.25 4.92
CA TYR A 81 2.78 -9.88 5.50
C TYR A 81 3.02 -8.99 6.72
N ARG A 82 2.02 -8.19 7.08
CA ARG A 82 2.10 -7.28 8.22
C ARG A 82 2.13 -8.06 9.53
N ASN A 83 1.33 -9.12 9.58
CA ASN A 83 1.17 -10.06 10.67
C ASN A 83 0.48 -11.32 10.13
N ARG A 84 0.31 -12.33 10.99
CA ARG A 84 -0.36 -13.59 10.63
C ARG A 84 -1.82 -13.39 10.16
N GLU A 85 -2.55 -12.45 10.75
CA GLU A 85 -3.94 -12.17 10.33
C GLU A 85 -4.01 -11.58 8.92
N HIS A 86 -3.03 -10.77 8.52
CA HIS A 86 -2.90 -10.30 7.14
C HIS A 86 -2.66 -11.48 6.19
N GLU A 87 -1.73 -12.38 6.53
CA GLU A 87 -1.50 -13.60 5.74
C GLU A 87 -2.78 -14.43 5.58
N GLU A 88 -3.48 -14.74 6.67
CA GLU A 88 -4.69 -15.56 6.65
C GLU A 88 -5.79 -14.94 5.77
N ARG A 89 -6.02 -13.63 5.88
CA ARG A 89 -6.99 -12.91 5.03
C ARG A 89 -6.61 -12.95 3.57
N TYR A 90 -5.35 -12.63 3.24
CA TYR A 90 -4.92 -12.57 1.85
C TYR A 90 -4.87 -13.96 1.20
N ARG A 91 -4.41 -14.99 1.93
CA ARG A 91 -4.44 -16.38 1.44
C ARG A 91 -5.87 -16.88 1.24
N GLY A 92 -6.81 -16.48 2.09
CA GLY A 92 -8.25 -16.71 1.89
C GLY A 92 -8.73 -16.14 0.55
N LEU A 93 -8.37 -14.89 0.23
CA LEU A 93 -8.70 -14.27 -1.05
C LEU A 93 -8.05 -15.02 -2.23
N MET A 94 -6.80 -15.44 -2.10
CA MET A 94 -6.12 -16.25 -3.12
C MET A 94 -6.80 -17.61 -3.35
N GLY A 95 -7.39 -18.22 -2.32
CA GLY A 95 -8.22 -19.43 -2.44
C GLY A 95 -9.49 -19.26 -3.30
N HIS A 96 -9.89 -18.01 -3.55
CA HIS A 96 -11.05 -17.64 -4.38
C HIS A 96 -10.65 -16.99 -5.71
N ARG A 97 -9.38 -17.07 -6.13
CA ARG A 97 -8.85 -16.42 -7.35
C ARG A 97 -9.51 -16.84 -8.66
N GLN A 98 -10.24 -17.96 -8.69
CA GLN A 98 -11.04 -18.40 -9.82
C GLN A 98 -12.31 -17.55 -10.03
N ILE A 99 -12.79 -16.89 -8.97
CA ILE A 99 -13.97 -16.00 -9.00
C ILE A 99 -13.51 -14.54 -8.94
N LEU A 100 -12.47 -14.26 -8.15
CA LEU A 100 -11.92 -12.93 -7.97
C LEU A 100 -10.98 -12.56 -9.11
N ALA A 101 -10.96 -11.28 -9.50
CA ALA A 101 -10.11 -10.78 -10.58
C ALA A 101 -8.60 -10.65 -10.22
N LEU A 102 -8.12 -11.44 -9.26
CA LEU A 102 -6.77 -11.41 -8.72
C LEU A 102 -5.70 -11.68 -9.80
N ASP A 103 -5.91 -12.69 -10.63
CA ASP A 103 -4.97 -13.10 -11.67
C ASP A 103 -5.05 -12.26 -12.95
N GLN A 104 -6.12 -11.46 -13.09
CA GLN A 104 -6.39 -10.67 -14.30
C GLN A 104 -6.10 -9.17 -14.11
N LYS A 105 -6.20 -8.65 -12.88
CA LYS A 105 -6.04 -7.21 -12.58
C LYS A 105 -5.03 -7.00 -11.46
N ALA A 106 -3.81 -6.60 -11.81
CA ALA A 106 -2.76 -6.26 -10.83
C ALA A 106 -3.16 -5.12 -9.88
N SER A 107 -3.95 -4.13 -10.33
CA SER A 107 -4.54 -3.11 -9.44
C SER A 107 -5.42 -3.72 -8.36
N TYR A 108 -6.23 -4.70 -8.75
CA TYR A 108 -7.17 -5.34 -7.85
C TYR A 108 -6.44 -6.22 -6.84
N ALA A 109 -5.48 -7.04 -7.29
CA ALA A 109 -4.64 -7.85 -6.40
C ALA A 109 -3.87 -7.00 -5.38
N CYS A 110 -3.21 -5.93 -5.84
CA CYS A 110 -2.52 -4.98 -4.97
C CYS A 110 -3.46 -4.33 -3.94
N ALA A 111 -4.63 -3.84 -4.38
CA ALA A 111 -5.58 -3.20 -3.48
C ALA A 111 -6.07 -4.16 -2.39
N LEU A 112 -6.40 -5.40 -2.76
CA LEU A 112 -6.81 -6.42 -1.79
C LEU A 112 -5.71 -6.75 -0.77
N TYR A 113 -4.46 -6.88 -1.22
CA TYR A 113 -3.32 -7.09 -0.34
C TYR A 113 -3.17 -5.95 0.69
N LEU A 114 -3.19 -4.70 0.22
CA LEU A 114 -3.02 -3.54 1.10
C LEU A 114 -4.20 -3.33 2.06
N LEU A 115 -5.44 -3.51 1.60
CA LEU A 115 -6.63 -3.39 2.45
C LEU A 115 -6.71 -4.53 3.48
N ALA A 116 -6.26 -5.73 3.13
CA ALA A 116 -6.14 -6.86 4.02
C ALA A 116 -4.94 -6.78 4.97
N ALA A 117 -4.16 -5.69 4.96
CA ALA A 117 -3.01 -5.58 5.86
C ALA A 117 -3.38 -5.26 7.30
N ASP A 118 -4.47 -4.54 7.54
CA ASP A 118 -4.94 -4.12 8.87
C ASP A 118 -6.36 -4.64 9.11
N GLY A 119 -6.63 -5.22 10.29
CA GLY A 119 -7.92 -5.87 10.58
C GLY A 119 -9.07 -4.89 10.57
N TYR A 120 -8.88 -3.71 11.19
CA TYR A 120 -9.89 -2.67 11.26
C TYR A 120 -10.18 -2.08 9.88
N LEU A 121 -9.13 -1.82 9.10
CA LEU A 121 -9.26 -1.40 7.69
C LEU A 121 -10.04 -2.43 6.87
N TRP A 122 -9.72 -3.71 7.03
CA TRP A 122 -10.38 -4.78 6.28
C TRP A 122 -11.86 -4.88 6.59
N ASP A 123 -12.25 -4.76 7.86
CA ASP A 123 -13.66 -4.77 8.25
C ASP A 123 -14.45 -3.60 7.65
N LYS A 124 -13.80 -2.45 7.43
CA LYS A 124 -14.42 -1.31 6.72
C LYS A 124 -14.47 -1.52 5.20
N ALA A 125 -13.52 -2.25 4.64
CA ALA A 125 -13.33 -2.35 3.20
C ALA A 125 -14.03 -3.54 2.55
N ARG A 126 -14.18 -4.66 3.26
CA ARG A 126 -14.63 -5.95 2.69
C ARG A 126 -15.99 -5.88 2.00
N ASP A 127 -16.92 -5.07 2.51
CA ASP A 127 -18.27 -4.95 1.94
C ASP A 127 -18.27 -4.09 0.66
N ALA A 128 -17.22 -3.30 0.43
CA ALA A 128 -17.01 -2.51 -0.79
C ALA A 128 -16.21 -3.26 -1.87
N ILE A 129 -15.87 -4.54 -1.64
CA ILE A 129 -15.12 -5.38 -2.57
C ILE A 129 -16.08 -6.29 -3.32
N THR A 130 -16.11 -6.14 -4.65
CA THR A 130 -16.84 -7.03 -5.56
C THR A 130 -15.89 -8.05 -6.19
N MET A 131 -16.40 -9.00 -6.96
CA MET A 131 -15.54 -10.01 -7.61
C MET A 131 -14.43 -9.44 -8.51
N SER A 132 -14.58 -8.20 -9.02
CA SER A 132 -13.60 -7.66 -9.97
C SER A 132 -13.19 -6.21 -9.75
N GLN A 133 -13.72 -5.56 -8.71
CA GLN A 133 -13.53 -4.14 -8.42
C GLN A 133 -13.58 -3.86 -6.92
N VAL A 134 -12.85 -2.82 -6.52
CA VAL A 134 -12.95 -2.22 -5.17
C VAL A 134 -13.65 -0.88 -5.32
N ILE A 135 -14.74 -0.67 -4.59
CA ILE A 135 -15.53 0.57 -4.60
C ILE A 135 -15.03 1.48 -3.48
N PHE A 136 -13.87 2.11 -3.66
CA PHE A 136 -13.24 2.95 -2.63
C PHE A 136 -14.15 4.03 -2.01
N PRO A 137 -15.06 4.70 -2.76
CA PRO A 137 -15.98 5.67 -2.16
C PRO A 137 -16.88 5.11 -1.06
N ASP A 138 -17.12 3.79 -1.05
CA ASP A 138 -17.99 3.14 -0.08
C ASP A 138 -17.25 2.74 1.22
N ILE A 139 -15.92 2.88 1.24
CA ILE A 139 -15.08 2.52 2.39
C ILE A 139 -15.04 3.69 3.38
N GLN A 140 -15.64 3.51 4.56
CA GLN A 140 -15.68 4.52 5.60
C GLN A 140 -14.44 4.44 6.51
N LEU A 141 -13.57 5.46 6.46
CA LEU A 141 -12.30 5.51 7.21
C LEU A 141 -12.44 5.95 8.68
N GLY A 142 -13.64 6.24 9.15
CA GLY A 142 -13.86 6.71 10.52
C GLY A 142 -13.28 5.75 11.55
N GLY A 143 -12.41 6.26 12.42
CA GLY A 143 -11.76 5.51 13.51
C GLY A 143 -10.51 4.72 13.10
N ILE A 144 -10.05 4.84 11.86
CA ILE A 144 -8.81 4.17 11.42
C ILE A 144 -7.57 4.83 12.04
N ASN A 145 -6.54 4.02 12.33
CA ASN A 145 -5.25 4.54 12.76
C ASN A 145 -4.43 5.07 11.57
N VAL A 146 -3.36 5.83 11.86
CA VAL A 146 -2.46 6.43 10.84
C VAL A 146 -1.91 5.37 9.85
N LYS A 147 -1.51 4.19 10.34
CA LYS A 147 -0.96 3.13 9.48
C LYS A 147 -2.02 2.57 8.52
N GLY A 148 -3.25 2.39 8.99
CA GLY A 148 -4.39 1.98 8.18
C GLY A 148 -4.77 3.06 7.16
N TYR A 149 -4.66 4.33 7.53
CA TYR A 149 -4.86 5.46 6.60
C TYR A 149 -3.85 5.41 5.43
N ILE A 150 -2.57 5.21 5.72
CA ILE A 150 -1.52 5.08 4.69
C ILE A 150 -1.77 3.88 3.78
N LEU A 151 -2.12 2.72 4.35
CA LEU A 151 -2.47 1.51 3.59
C LEU A 151 -3.64 1.76 2.63
N PHE A 152 -4.71 2.40 3.11
CA PHE A 152 -5.87 2.74 2.30
C PHE A 152 -5.51 3.69 1.15
N HIS A 153 -4.80 4.78 1.45
CA HIS A 153 -4.46 5.77 0.44
C HIS A 153 -3.49 5.22 -0.61
N LEU A 154 -2.53 4.37 -0.22
CA LEU A 154 -1.67 3.70 -1.19
C LEU A 154 -2.47 2.71 -2.05
N ALA A 155 -3.40 1.95 -1.47
CA ALA A 155 -4.27 1.05 -2.22
C ALA A 155 -5.10 1.84 -3.26
N LYS A 156 -5.72 2.94 -2.84
CA LYS A 156 -6.53 3.82 -3.71
C LYS A 156 -5.69 4.44 -4.81
N ASP A 157 -4.49 4.94 -4.46
CA ASP A 157 -3.58 5.56 -5.40
C ASP A 157 -3.04 4.55 -6.43
N LEU A 158 -2.62 3.35 -6.03
CA LEU A 158 -2.18 2.34 -6.99
C LEU A 158 -3.35 1.84 -7.86
N TYR A 159 -4.57 1.77 -7.31
CA TYR A 159 -5.75 1.33 -8.04
C TYR A 159 -6.16 2.32 -9.14
N TYR A 160 -6.38 3.60 -8.78
CA TYR A 160 -6.88 4.63 -9.71
C TYR A 160 -5.81 5.55 -10.30
N ARG A 161 -4.57 5.50 -9.81
CA ARG A 161 -3.46 6.42 -10.16
C ARG A 161 -3.80 7.87 -9.84
N THR A 162 -4.25 8.13 -8.61
CA THR A 162 -4.66 9.48 -8.19
C THR A 162 -3.47 10.43 -7.96
N GLY A 163 -2.27 9.88 -7.80
CA GLY A 163 -1.05 10.61 -7.47
C GLY A 163 -1.00 11.13 -6.02
N CYS A 164 -1.86 10.58 -5.15
CA CYS A 164 -2.05 11.08 -3.78
C CYS A 164 -1.04 10.55 -2.75
N VAL A 165 -0.27 9.50 -3.05
CA VAL A 165 0.82 9.05 -2.18
C VAL A 165 2.16 9.35 -2.84
N LYS A 166 3.04 10.00 -2.10
CA LYS A 166 4.35 10.44 -2.57
C LYS A 166 5.45 9.50 -2.09
N VAL A 167 6.59 9.55 -2.76
CA VAL A 167 7.79 8.82 -2.32
C VAL A 167 8.20 9.26 -0.90
N SER A 168 8.11 10.56 -0.60
CA SER A 168 8.38 11.16 0.71
C SER A 168 7.49 10.60 1.83
N ASP A 169 6.22 10.26 1.54
CA ASP A 169 5.31 9.64 2.51
C ASP A 169 5.80 8.24 2.94
N LEU A 170 6.39 7.50 2.00
CA LEU A 170 6.92 6.16 2.27
C LEU A 170 8.29 6.20 2.94
N THR A 171 9.07 7.26 2.73
CA THR A 171 10.40 7.38 3.34
C THR A 171 10.37 7.94 4.75
N ASP A 172 9.32 8.68 5.12
CA ASP A 172 9.14 9.23 6.47
C ASP A 172 9.08 8.12 7.53
N ARG A 173 10.19 7.91 8.24
CA ARG A 173 10.33 6.89 9.29
C ARG A 173 9.43 7.14 10.51
N SER A 174 8.89 8.34 10.69
CA SER A 174 7.93 8.64 11.76
C SER A 174 6.52 8.14 11.45
N LEU A 175 6.19 8.00 10.16
CA LEU A 175 4.91 7.49 9.66
C LEU A 175 4.98 6.01 9.30
N VAL A 176 6.07 5.63 8.64
CA VAL A 176 6.27 4.31 8.03
C VAL A 176 7.52 3.68 8.65
N ASP A 177 7.32 2.77 9.60
CA ASP A 177 8.40 1.91 10.09
C ASP A 177 8.86 0.91 9.01
N GLN A 178 9.97 0.21 9.24
CA GLN A 178 10.54 -0.67 8.22
C GLN A 178 9.66 -1.87 7.86
N GLY A 179 8.89 -2.40 8.83
CA GLY A 179 7.96 -3.49 8.58
C GLY A 179 6.76 -3.04 7.75
N LEU A 180 6.21 -1.86 8.04
CA LEU A 180 5.15 -1.26 7.23
C LEU A 180 5.65 -0.92 5.83
N PHE A 181 6.86 -0.38 5.68
CA PHE A 181 7.46 -0.12 4.38
C PHE A 181 7.56 -1.38 3.52
N ALA A 182 7.97 -2.51 4.10
CA ALA A 182 8.04 -3.79 3.40
C ALA A 182 6.67 -4.19 2.82
N VAL A 183 5.60 -4.03 3.59
CA VAL A 183 4.22 -4.31 3.15
C VAL A 183 3.79 -3.34 2.04
N LEU A 184 4.06 -2.04 2.20
CA LEU A 184 3.71 -1.03 1.18
C LEU A 184 4.47 -1.30 -0.13
N LEU A 185 5.76 -1.63 -0.05
CA LEU A 185 6.59 -1.99 -1.20
C LEU A 185 6.08 -3.26 -1.89
N THR A 186 5.70 -4.30 -1.15
CA THR A 186 5.09 -5.51 -1.71
C THR A 186 3.80 -5.19 -2.45
N GLY A 187 2.96 -4.29 -1.92
CA GLY A 187 1.78 -3.78 -2.62
C GLY A 187 2.15 -3.09 -3.95
N CYS A 188 3.16 -2.21 -3.94
CA CYS A 188 3.67 -1.56 -5.15
C CYS A 188 4.16 -2.58 -6.20
N LEU A 189 4.93 -3.59 -5.78
CA LEU A 189 5.44 -4.65 -6.65
C LEU A 189 4.32 -5.56 -7.19
N LEU A 190 3.30 -5.85 -6.39
CA LEU A 190 2.08 -6.54 -6.84
C LEU A 190 1.37 -5.76 -7.94
N ARG A 191 1.28 -4.44 -7.81
CA ARG A 191 0.66 -3.58 -8.83
C ARG A 191 1.44 -3.62 -10.14
N GLU A 192 2.77 -3.69 -10.07
CA GLU A 192 3.64 -3.70 -11.24
C GLU A 192 3.70 -5.06 -11.93
N HIS A 193 3.93 -6.13 -11.19
CA HIS A 193 4.22 -7.44 -11.76
C HIS A 193 3.02 -8.41 -11.77
N GLY A 194 1.97 -8.09 -11.01
CA GLY A 194 0.80 -8.94 -10.84
C GLY A 194 1.03 -10.13 -9.91
N LEU A 195 -0.08 -10.76 -9.49
CA LEU A 195 -0.09 -11.83 -8.49
C LEU A 195 0.79 -13.03 -8.87
N ARG A 196 0.57 -13.59 -10.06
CA ARG A 196 1.28 -14.81 -10.52
C ARG A 196 2.79 -14.68 -10.45
N ARG A 197 3.35 -13.50 -10.74
CA ARG A 197 4.79 -13.31 -10.65
C ARG A 197 5.27 -13.15 -9.22
N MET A 198 4.51 -12.43 -8.40
CA MET A 198 4.83 -12.25 -6.99
C MET A 198 4.84 -13.60 -6.25
N GLU A 199 3.94 -14.53 -6.58
CA GLU A 199 3.97 -15.92 -6.10
C GLU A 199 5.24 -16.65 -6.57
N GLN A 200 5.62 -16.53 -7.85
CA GLN A 200 6.83 -17.18 -8.40
C GLN A 200 8.13 -16.71 -7.73
N VAL A 201 8.20 -15.45 -7.30
CA VAL A 201 9.36 -14.93 -6.56
C VAL A 201 9.24 -15.12 -5.04
N GLY A 202 8.16 -15.75 -4.56
CA GLY A 202 7.95 -16.10 -3.16
C GLY A 202 7.60 -14.91 -2.25
N MET A 203 7.06 -13.83 -2.80
CA MET A 203 6.76 -12.61 -2.04
C MET A 203 5.36 -12.56 -1.44
N VAL A 204 4.44 -13.40 -1.92
CA VAL A 204 3.06 -13.54 -1.45
C VAL A 204 2.62 -15.00 -1.44
#